data_AF-A0A3D5P4N4-F1
#
_entry.id   AF-A0A3D5P4N4-F1
#
_cell.length_a   1.000
_cell.length_b   1.000
_cell.length_c   1.000
_cell.angle_alpha   90.00
_cell.angle_beta   90.00
_cell.angle_gamma   90.00
#
_symmetry.space_group_name_H-M   'P 1'
#
loop_
_entity.id
_entity.type
_entity.pdbx_description
1 polymer ?
#
loop_
_entity_poly.entity_id
_entity_poly.type
_entity_poly.pdbx_seq_one_letter_code
_entity_poly.pdbx_strand_id
1 'polypeptide(L)'
;MSDQNLVHESKLPLPLLHRGKVRDVYEVDSETLLMIASDRVSAFDVVLPQPIPHKGEVLTQITAWWLDQLDDRLSHHLIAVDPERIIARHPELASTRSQWARRAMLVHKTDPVLVECVVRGYISGSAWKEYKHSGT
;
A
#
# COMPACT_ATOMS: atom_id res chain seq x y z
N MET A 1 23.00 -2.83 -15.39
CA MET A 1 21.72 -3.52 -15.14
C MET A 1 20.65 -2.47 -15.19
N SER A 2 19.79 -2.51 -16.21
CA SER A 2 18.90 -1.40 -16.58
C SER A 2 17.78 -1.18 -15.57
N ASP A 3 17.54 0.10 -15.28
CA ASP A 3 16.52 0.74 -14.42
C ASP A 3 15.04 0.43 -14.77
N GLN A 4 14.77 -0.70 -15.42
CA GLN A 4 13.64 -0.81 -16.35
C GLN A 4 12.25 -1.00 -15.72
N ASN A 5 12.07 -0.88 -14.40
CA ASN A 5 10.71 -0.93 -13.79
C ASN A 5 10.60 -0.21 -12.43
N LEU A 6 11.33 0.88 -12.23
CA LEU A 6 11.13 1.74 -11.06
C LEU A 6 9.79 2.48 -11.15
N VAL A 7 8.93 2.29 -10.16
CA VAL A 7 7.67 3.07 -10.07
C VAL A 7 7.85 4.16 -9.02
N HIS A 8 8.15 5.37 -9.47
CA HIS A 8 8.12 6.56 -8.62
C HIS A 8 6.69 6.97 -8.37
N GLU A 9 5.91 7.22 -9.41
CA GLU A 9 4.49 7.57 -9.38
C GLU A 9 3.79 6.77 -10.47
N SER A 10 2.55 6.35 -10.22
CA SER A 10 1.73 5.73 -11.25
C SER A 10 0.92 6.79 -12.00
N LYS A 11 0.53 6.47 -13.24
CA LYS A 11 -0.26 7.30 -14.13
C LYS A 11 -1.31 6.44 -14.82
N LEU A 12 -2.44 6.24 -14.15
CA LEU A 12 -3.59 5.51 -14.68
C LEU A 12 -4.65 6.51 -15.18
N PRO A 13 -5.46 6.13 -16.19
CA PRO A 13 -6.60 6.92 -16.66
C PRO A 13 -7.80 6.77 -15.71
N LEU A 14 -7.56 6.94 -14.41
CA LEU A 14 -8.57 6.85 -13.34
C LEU A 14 -8.48 8.10 -12.44
N PRO A 15 -9.55 8.45 -11.72
CA PRO A 15 -9.50 9.52 -10.72
C PRO A 15 -8.47 9.21 -9.63
N LEU A 16 -7.43 10.04 -9.53
CA LEU A 16 -6.44 9.97 -8.46
C LEU A 16 -7.02 10.66 -7.22
N LEU A 17 -7.27 9.89 -6.15
CA LEU A 17 -7.81 10.42 -4.90
C LEU A 17 -6.72 10.99 -4.00
N HIS A 18 -5.62 10.25 -3.87
CA HIS A 18 -4.54 10.61 -2.96
C HIS A 18 -3.21 10.04 -3.42
N ARG A 19 -2.16 10.85 -3.33
CA ARG A 19 -0.77 10.41 -3.44
C ARG A 19 -0.07 10.64 -2.10
N GLY A 20 0.12 9.56 -1.37
CA GLY A 20 0.85 9.57 -0.11
C GLY A 20 2.36 9.48 -0.33
N LYS A 21 3.11 9.35 0.76
CA LYS A 21 4.59 9.20 0.70
C LYS A 21 5.01 8.00 -0.14
N VAL A 22 4.29 6.87 -0.05
CA VAL A 22 4.69 5.58 -0.65
C VAL A 22 3.59 4.84 -1.42
N ARG A 23 2.37 5.41 -1.50
CA ARG A 23 1.25 4.82 -2.25
C ARG A 23 0.51 5.88 -3.05
N ASP A 24 0.03 5.47 -4.21
CA ASP A 24 -0.91 6.23 -5.04
C ASP A 24 -2.26 5.49 -4.98
N VAL A 25 -3.35 6.20 -4.76
CA VAL A 25 -4.69 5.63 -4.57
C VAL A 25 -5.64 6.18 -5.63
N TYR A 26 -6.20 5.28 -6.44
CA TYR A 26 -7.17 5.60 -7.48
C TYR A 26 -8.54 5.08 -7.10
N GLU A 27 -9.57 5.83 -7.49
CA GLU A 27 -10.93 5.34 -7.53
C GLU A 27 -11.11 4.49 -8.79
N VAL A 28 -11.59 3.26 -8.62
CA VAL A 28 -11.91 2.38 -9.75
C VAL A 28 -13.40 2.48 -10.08
N ASP A 29 -14.23 2.41 -9.04
CA ASP A 29 -15.67 2.67 -9.09
C ASP A 29 -16.15 3.25 -7.74
N SER A 30 -17.47 3.32 -7.52
CA SER A 30 -18.05 3.91 -6.31
C SER A 30 -17.68 3.17 -5.02
N GLU A 31 -17.35 1.88 -5.09
CA GLU A 31 -17.15 0.99 -3.94
C GLU A 31 -15.72 0.46 -3.83
N THR A 32 -14.88 0.67 -4.85
CA THR A 32 -13.54 0.06 -4.91
C THR A 32 -12.44 1.05 -5.25
N LEU A 33 -11.29 0.81 -4.62
CA LEU A 33 -10.06 1.59 -4.82
C LEU A 33 -8.94 0.68 -5.32
N LEU A 34 -8.07 1.24 -6.15
CA LEU A 34 -6.79 0.62 -6.52
C LEU A 34 -5.66 1.32 -5.77
N MET A 35 -5.08 0.63 -4.78
CA MET A 35 -3.95 1.13 -4.00
C MET A 35 -2.64 0.60 -4.60
N ILE A 36 -1.82 1.47 -5.17
CA ILE A 36 -0.55 1.11 -5.81
C ILE A 36 0.61 1.51 -4.91
N ALA A 37 1.42 0.53 -4.50
CA ALA A 37 2.65 0.76 -3.75
C ALA A 37 3.80 1.14 -4.68
N SER A 38 4.36 2.34 -4.45
CA SER A 38 5.52 2.81 -5.19
C SER A 38 6.83 2.28 -4.61
N ASP A 39 7.91 2.50 -5.35
CA ASP A 39 9.27 2.22 -4.91
C ASP A 39 9.86 3.37 -4.07
N ARG A 40 9.09 4.45 -3.86
CA ARG A 40 9.43 5.56 -2.96
C ARG A 40 9.52 5.08 -1.51
N VAL A 41 10.53 5.55 -0.80
CA VAL A 41 10.73 5.31 0.63
C VAL A 41 10.78 6.64 1.36
N SER A 42 10.31 6.70 2.61
CA SER A 42 10.35 7.90 3.42
C SER A 42 11.00 7.64 4.78
N ALA A 43 11.74 8.62 5.27
CA ALA A 43 12.29 8.65 6.62
C ALA A 43 12.16 10.08 7.18
N PHE A 44 11.85 10.20 8.47
CA PHE A 44 11.64 11.49 9.14
C PHE A 44 10.66 12.40 8.37
N ASP A 45 9.55 11.83 7.92
CA ASP A 45 8.51 12.49 7.13
C ASP A 45 8.92 13.05 5.75
N VAL A 46 10.13 12.76 5.28
CA VAL A 46 10.63 13.16 3.97
C VAL A 46 10.73 11.94 3.05
N VAL A 47 10.24 12.07 1.81
CA VAL A 47 10.45 11.07 0.76
C VAL A 47 11.87 11.18 0.24
N LEU A 48 12.63 10.07 0.28
CA LEU A 48 14.01 10.05 -0.18
C LEU A 48 14.08 10.12 -1.72
N PRO A 49 15.12 10.76 -2.28
CA PRO A 49 15.25 10.92 -3.73
C PRO A 49 15.47 9.59 -4.45
N GLN A 50 16.18 8.66 -3.83
CA GLN A 50 16.48 7.34 -4.40
C GLN A 50 15.40 6.32 -4.03
N PRO A 51 14.67 5.76 -5.00
CA PRO A 51 13.71 4.68 -4.74
C PRO A 51 14.43 3.35 -4.49
N ILE A 52 13.70 2.40 -3.91
CA ILE A 52 14.17 1.03 -3.71
C ILE A 52 13.46 0.11 -4.71
N PRO A 53 14.18 -0.46 -5.72
CA PRO A 53 13.58 -1.32 -6.73
C PRO A 53 12.74 -2.44 -6.13
N HIS A 54 11.56 -2.68 -6.71
CA HIS A 54 10.60 -3.72 -6.32
C HIS A 54 10.07 -3.64 -4.89
N LYS A 55 10.37 -2.58 -4.12
CA LYS A 55 9.83 -2.41 -2.76
C LYS A 55 8.32 -2.44 -2.77
N GLY A 56 7.69 -1.74 -3.73
CA GLY A 56 6.23 -1.70 -3.83
C GLY A 56 5.62 -3.10 -4.03
N GLU A 57 6.25 -3.94 -4.85
CA GLU A 57 5.82 -5.32 -5.07
C GLU A 57 5.95 -6.15 -3.78
N VAL A 58 7.13 -6.17 -3.16
CA VAL A 58 7.39 -6.96 -1.95
C VAL A 58 6.45 -6.57 -0.81
N LEU A 59 6.27 -5.28 -0.55
CA LEU A 59 5.39 -4.83 0.55
C LEU A 59 3.91 -5.13 0.29
N THR A 60 3.49 -5.11 -0.98
CA THR A 60 2.12 -5.49 -1.35
C THR A 60 1.89 -6.98 -1.07
N GLN A 61 2.83 -7.84 -1.46
CA GLN A 61 2.71 -9.28 -1.24
C GLN A 61 2.77 -9.65 0.26
N ILE A 62 3.62 -8.98 1.05
CA ILE A 62 3.64 -9.16 2.51
C ILE A 62 2.29 -8.76 3.12
N THR A 63 1.70 -7.64 2.68
CA THR A 63 0.37 -7.21 3.15
C THR A 63 -0.69 -8.25 2.81
N ALA A 64 -0.72 -8.73 1.57
CA ALA A 64 -1.66 -9.74 1.12
C ALA A 64 -1.55 -11.04 1.93
N TRP A 65 -0.32 -11.50 2.20
CA TRP A 65 -0.08 -12.68 3.03
C TRP A 65 -0.64 -12.50 4.44
N TRP A 66 -0.38 -11.36 5.10
CA TRP A 66 -0.92 -11.12 6.46
C TRP A 66 -2.45 -11.06 6.49
N LEU A 67 -3.07 -10.47 5.48
CA LEU A 67 -4.54 -10.40 5.40
C LEU A 67 -5.14 -11.80 5.20
N ASP A 68 -4.54 -12.63 4.33
CA ASP A 68 -4.93 -14.03 4.15
C ASP A 68 -4.83 -14.85 5.46
N GLN A 69 -3.83 -14.59 6.30
CA GLN A 69 -3.73 -15.24 7.63
C GLN A 69 -4.80 -14.79 8.64
N LEU A 70 -5.56 -13.74 8.34
CA LEU A 70 -6.58 -13.14 9.20
C LEU A 70 -8.01 -13.26 8.64
N ASP A 71 -8.16 -13.77 7.41
CA ASP A 71 -9.43 -13.79 6.67
C ASP A 71 -10.54 -14.55 7.42
N ASP A 72 -10.17 -15.58 8.19
CA ASP A 72 -11.09 -16.36 9.04
C ASP A 72 -11.48 -15.68 10.37
N ARG A 73 -10.80 -14.59 10.74
CA ARG A 73 -10.91 -13.95 12.06
C ARG A 73 -11.38 -12.51 12.01
N LEU A 74 -11.03 -11.78 10.96
CA LEU A 74 -11.26 -10.35 10.85
C LEU A 74 -11.63 -9.97 9.43
N SER A 75 -12.72 -9.24 9.29
CA SER A 75 -13.04 -8.58 8.02
C SER A 75 -11.99 -7.53 7.69
N HIS A 76 -11.52 -7.55 6.44
CA HIS A 76 -10.55 -6.59 5.92
C HIS A 76 -10.93 -6.14 4.52
N HIS A 77 -10.34 -5.03 4.08
CA HIS A 77 -10.73 -4.38 2.83
C HIS A 77 -10.22 -5.06 1.54
N LEU A 78 -9.36 -6.07 1.60
CA LEU A 78 -8.71 -6.63 0.41
C LEU A 78 -9.69 -7.45 -0.45
N ILE A 79 -9.78 -7.12 -1.73
CA ILE A 79 -10.56 -7.86 -2.74
C ILE A 79 -9.64 -8.76 -3.58
N ALA A 80 -8.54 -8.20 -4.09
CA ALA A 80 -7.59 -8.94 -4.91
C ALA A 80 -6.20 -8.27 -4.97
N VAL A 81 -5.15 -9.08 -5.04
CA VAL A 81 -3.78 -8.65 -5.40
C VAL A 81 -3.26 -9.34 -6.66
N ASP A 82 -3.90 -10.42 -7.08
CA ASP A 82 -3.55 -11.14 -8.30
C ASP A 82 -3.96 -10.31 -9.53
N PRO A 83 -3.03 -10.00 -10.46
CA PRO A 83 -3.35 -9.14 -11.59
C PRO A 83 -4.43 -9.68 -12.51
N GLU A 84 -4.54 -11.00 -12.69
CA GLU A 84 -5.60 -11.58 -13.52
C GLU A 84 -6.96 -11.42 -12.85
N ARG A 85 -7.05 -11.62 -11.53
CA ARG A 85 -8.29 -11.36 -10.77
C ARG A 85 -8.70 -9.89 -10.79
N ILE A 86 -7.74 -8.97 -10.71
CA ILE A 86 -8.02 -7.53 -10.81
C ILE A 86 -8.57 -7.21 -12.21
N ILE A 87 -7.91 -7.68 -13.27
CA ILE A 87 -8.36 -7.46 -14.66
C ILE A 87 -9.70 -8.13 -14.95
N ALA A 88 -9.95 -9.33 -14.40
CA ALA A 88 -11.22 -10.01 -14.57
C ALA A 88 -12.40 -9.21 -13.99
N ARG A 89 -12.16 -8.43 -12.92
CA ARG A 89 -13.16 -7.53 -12.31
C ARG A 89 -13.23 -6.18 -13.03
N HIS A 90 -12.08 -5.67 -13.45
CA HIS A 90 -11.90 -4.34 -14.05
C HIS A 90 -11.06 -4.43 -15.33
N PRO A 91 -11.65 -4.89 -16.46
CA PRO A 91 -10.92 -5.13 -17.71
C PRO A 91 -10.20 -3.90 -18.26
N GLU A 92 -10.70 -2.70 -17.99
CA GLU A 92 -10.11 -1.41 -18.36
C GLU A 92 -8.68 -1.21 -17.83
N LEU A 93 -8.35 -1.85 -16.69
CA LEU A 93 -7.03 -1.78 -16.08
C LEU A 93 -5.96 -2.58 -16.84
N ALA A 94 -6.35 -3.49 -17.75
CA ALA A 94 -5.42 -4.33 -18.51
C ALA A 94 -4.40 -3.50 -19.31
N SER A 95 -4.84 -2.36 -19.85
CA SER A 95 -4.01 -1.44 -20.65
C SER A 95 -2.85 -0.81 -19.85
N THR A 96 -2.98 -0.73 -18.52
CA THR A 96 -1.99 -0.10 -17.63
C THR A 96 -1.30 -1.10 -16.71
N ARG A 97 -1.45 -2.41 -16.98
CA ARG A 97 -0.96 -3.52 -16.15
C ARG A 97 0.48 -3.36 -15.66
N SER A 98 1.40 -2.89 -16.51
CA SER A 98 2.81 -2.72 -16.14
C SER A 98 3.04 -1.74 -14.98
N GLN A 99 2.13 -0.80 -14.74
CA GLN A 99 2.26 0.21 -13.69
C GLN A 99 1.82 -0.28 -12.30
N TRP A 100 1.01 -1.34 -12.25
CA TRP A 100 0.34 -1.74 -11.01
C TRP A 100 0.46 -3.24 -10.71
N ALA A 101 0.79 -4.09 -11.69
CA ALA A 101 0.92 -5.52 -11.47
C ALA A 101 1.90 -5.84 -10.33
N ARG A 102 1.51 -6.78 -9.46
CA ARG A 102 2.25 -7.26 -8.27
C ARG A 102 2.45 -6.23 -7.15
N ARG A 103 2.17 -4.95 -7.39
CA ARG A 103 2.32 -3.84 -6.44
C ARG A 103 1.00 -3.12 -6.11
N ALA A 104 -0.12 -3.65 -6.58
CA ALA A 104 -1.43 -3.07 -6.34
C ALA A 104 -2.33 -4.02 -5.54
N MET A 105 -3.19 -3.40 -4.74
CA MET A 105 -4.32 -4.06 -4.09
C MET A 105 -5.60 -3.40 -4.59
N LEU A 106 -6.50 -4.21 -5.13
CA LEU A 106 -7.90 -3.81 -5.28
C LEU A 106 -8.57 -4.01 -3.93
N VAL A 107 -9.17 -2.95 -3.39
CA VAL A 107 -9.75 -2.94 -2.05
C VAL A 107 -11.14 -2.32 -2.06
N HIS A 108 -11.95 -2.68 -1.07
CA HIS A 108 -13.17 -1.95 -0.75
C HIS A 108 -12.84 -0.52 -0.29
N LYS A 109 -13.61 0.45 -0.75
CA LYS A 109 -13.62 1.81 -0.21
C LYS A 109 -14.21 1.74 1.20
N THR A 110 -13.53 2.34 2.16
CA THR A 110 -13.90 2.32 3.59
C THR A 110 -13.82 3.70 4.19
N ASP A 111 -14.63 3.98 5.21
CA ASP A 111 -14.48 5.17 6.04
C ASP A 111 -13.46 4.90 7.16
N PRO A 112 -12.29 5.57 7.18
CA PRO A 112 -11.24 5.28 8.15
C PRO A 112 -11.57 5.88 9.53
N VAL A 113 -11.37 5.07 10.57
CA VAL A 113 -11.27 5.62 11.94
C VAL A 113 -9.95 6.39 12.04
N LEU A 114 -10.02 7.69 12.33
CA LEU A 114 -8.88 8.61 12.32
C LEU A 114 -7.98 8.48 13.56
N VAL A 115 -7.53 7.26 13.86
CA VAL A 115 -6.63 6.90 14.95
C VAL A 115 -5.62 5.86 14.47
N GLU A 116 -4.36 6.00 14.89
CA GLU A 116 -3.32 5.01 14.63
C GLU A 116 -3.34 3.91 15.70
N CYS A 117 -3.77 2.71 15.33
CA CYS A 117 -3.82 1.55 16.23
C CYS A 117 -2.43 0.89 16.37
N VAL A 118 -1.65 1.32 17.35
CA VAL A 118 -0.27 0.83 17.59
C VAL A 118 -0.22 -0.22 18.69
N VAL A 119 0.29 -1.42 18.37
CA VAL A 119 0.57 -2.50 19.34
C VAL A 119 2.08 -2.66 19.52
N ARG A 120 2.56 -2.78 20.76
CA ARG A 120 4.00 -2.91 21.09
C ARG A 120 4.25 -4.20 21.88
N GLY A 121 4.89 -5.19 21.26
CA GLY A 121 5.38 -6.39 21.96
C GLY A 121 6.73 -6.18 22.67
N TYR A 122 7.49 -5.15 22.25
CA TYR A 122 8.77 -4.75 22.83
C TYR A 122 8.83 -3.22 22.92
N ILE A 123 9.53 -2.71 23.94
CA ILE A 123 9.73 -1.27 24.10
C ILE A 123 10.88 -0.77 23.22
N SER A 124 10.60 0.21 22.35
CA SER A 124 11.56 0.84 21.46
C SER A 124 11.03 2.19 20.94
N GLY A 125 11.84 2.93 20.19
CA GLY A 125 11.45 4.15 19.51
C GLY A 125 10.92 5.25 20.45
N SER A 126 9.78 5.87 20.09
CA SER A 126 9.15 6.92 20.90
C SER A 126 8.76 6.43 22.30
N ALA A 127 8.22 5.22 22.43
CA ALA A 127 7.85 4.65 23.72
C ALA A 127 9.08 4.48 24.64
N TRP A 128 10.24 4.09 24.10
CA TRP A 128 11.47 4.04 24.92
C TRP A 128 11.95 5.43 25.37
N LYS A 129 11.81 6.45 24.52
CA LYS A 129 12.18 7.83 24.87
C LYS A 129 11.28 8.36 25.99
N GLU A 130 9.98 8.12 25.90
CA GLU A 130 8.99 8.49 26.92
C GLU A 130 9.25 7.76 28.23
N TYR A 131 9.42 6.44 28.19
CA TYR A 131 9.69 5.64 29.38
C TYR A 131 10.91 6.10 30.16
N LYS A 132 11.99 6.46 29.47
CA LYS A 132 13.18 7.03 30.14
C LYS A 132 12.92 8.39 30.79
N HIS A 133 11.93 9.14 30.32
CA HIS A 133 11.61 10.47 30.81
C HIS A 133 10.58 10.45 31.94
N SER A 134 9.48 9.69 31.78
CA SER A 134 8.33 9.69 32.70
C SER A 134 7.99 8.32 33.30
N GLY A 135 8.68 7.24 32.92
CA GLY A 135 8.42 5.88 33.42
C GLY A 135 7.16 5.22 32.85
N THR A 136 6.55 5.83 31.83
CA THR A 136 5.35 5.35 31.12
C THR A 136 5.68 4.93 29.69
#